data_AF-A0A7W0MTV5-F1
#
_entry.id   AF-A0A7W0MTV5-F1
#
_cell.length_a   1.000
_cell.length_b   1.000
_cell.length_c   1.000
_cell.angle_alpha   90.00
_cell.angle_beta   90.00
_cell.angle_gamma   90.00
#
_symmetry.space_group_name_H-M   'P 1'
#
loop_
_entity.id
_entity.type
_entity.pdbx_description
1 polymer ?
#
loop_
_entity_poly.entity_id
_entity_poly.type
_entity_poly.pdbx_seq_one_letter_code
_entity_poly.pdbx_strand_id
1 'polypeptide(L)'
;MRHLLLTALLGAALGLGACGGGEDEEGPAGAGSDPLSVPEYRTLLKTECEKSEREARALGEPEAATPEAIADYFDEVADLTRRKQKEFEAVQPPAEFGDRHREGERLGRQVIDLLDQVVEALREDTDPERVFSALTARLNTALRRNNEIVDEIGVPGCKTDLLPTGQTAPS
;
A
#
# COMPACT_ATOMS: atom_id res chain seq x y z
N MET A 1 -21.88 11.48 7.95
CA MET A 1 -20.53 11.62 7.36
C MET A 1 -19.72 10.34 7.63
N ARG A 2 -20.31 9.17 7.34
CA ARG A 2 -19.78 7.83 7.65
C ARG A 2 -18.84 7.26 6.57
N HIS A 3 -18.72 7.94 5.42
CA HIS A 3 -18.09 7.42 4.20
C HIS A 3 -16.89 8.24 3.71
N LEU A 4 -16.25 9.06 4.55
CA LEU A 4 -15.20 9.99 4.10
C LEU A 4 -13.82 9.73 4.69
N LEU A 5 -13.71 9.00 5.80
CA LEU A 5 -12.42 8.69 6.44
C LEU A 5 -11.82 7.36 5.97
N LEU A 6 -12.66 6.34 5.74
CA LEU A 6 -12.22 4.98 5.36
C LEU A 6 -11.90 4.85 3.86
N THR A 7 -12.60 5.59 3.02
CA THR A 7 -12.42 5.61 1.56
C THR A 7 -11.08 6.21 1.12
N ALA A 8 -10.44 7.01 1.98
CA ALA A 8 -9.15 7.64 1.71
C ALA A 8 -7.98 6.65 1.76
N LEU A 9 -8.06 5.59 2.59
CA LEU A 9 -7.04 4.52 2.60
C LEU A 9 -7.07 3.67 1.34
N LEU A 10 -8.25 3.51 0.75
CA LEU A 10 -8.50 2.72 -0.46
C LEU A 10 -8.45 3.56 -1.75
N GLY A 11 -8.15 4.86 -1.65
CA GLY A 11 -8.36 5.86 -2.70
C GLY A 11 -7.22 6.05 -3.70
N ALA A 12 -6.03 5.53 -3.43
CA ALA A 12 -4.81 5.69 -4.23
C ALA A 12 -4.89 5.17 -5.68
N ALA A 13 -6.06 4.71 -6.12
CA ALA A 13 -6.19 3.34 -6.51
C ALA A 13 -6.76 3.06 -7.91
N LEU A 14 -6.38 3.86 -8.90
CA LEU A 14 -7.15 4.05 -10.13
C LEU A 14 -6.33 3.87 -11.42
N GLY A 15 -6.84 3.02 -12.33
CA GLY A 15 -6.80 3.36 -13.76
C GLY A 15 -6.70 2.24 -14.80
N LEU A 16 -7.73 1.39 -14.91
CA LEU A 16 -8.17 0.60 -16.09
C LEU A 16 -7.17 0.32 -17.25
N GLY A 17 -7.01 -0.97 -17.59
CA GLY A 17 -6.59 -1.35 -18.93
C GLY A 17 -6.33 -2.84 -19.11
N ALA A 18 -7.35 -3.59 -19.50
CA ALA A 18 -7.16 -4.91 -20.08
C ALA A 18 -6.31 -4.80 -21.37
N CYS A 19 -5.15 -5.45 -21.37
CA CYS A 19 -4.38 -5.81 -22.56
C CYS A 19 -3.73 -7.15 -22.19
N GLY A 20 -4.11 -8.31 -22.69
CA GLY A 20 -4.65 -8.60 -24.01
C GLY A 20 -3.55 -9.14 -24.91
N GLY A 21 -3.12 -10.39 -24.64
CA GLY A 21 -2.61 -11.32 -25.65
C GLY A 21 -1.15 -11.20 -26.08
N GLY A 22 -0.37 -12.26 -25.83
CA GLY A 22 0.97 -12.46 -26.37
C GLY A 22 1.52 -13.79 -25.85
N GLU A 23 1.08 -14.88 -26.46
CA GLU A 23 1.61 -16.24 -26.30
C GLU A 23 3.09 -16.26 -26.70
N ASP A 24 3.96 -16.88 -25.88
CA ASP A 24 4.95 -17.90 -26.30
C ASP A 24 6.14 -18.05 -25.31
N GLU A 25 6.52 -19.33 -25.13
CA GLU A 25 7.85 -19.88 -24.78
C GLU A 25 8.26 -20.11 -23.29
N GLU A 26 8.03 -21.37 -22.89
CA GLU A 26 8.96 -22.32 -22.23
C GLU A 26 10.05 -21.78 -21.27
N GLY A 27 9.88 -22.07 -19.96
CA GLY A 27 10.99 -22.05 -18.97
C GLY A 27 11.79 -23.37 -18.94
N PRO A 28 12.67 -23.64 -17.96
CA PRO A 28 13.14 -22.80 -16.84
C PRO A 28 14.68 -22.79 -16.64
N ALA A 29 15.25 -21.71 -16.06
CA ALA A 29 16.54 -21.76 -15.35
C ALA A 29 16.64 -20.60 -14.36
N GLY A 30 16.62 -20.92 -13.06
CA GLY A 30 16.83 -19.94 -12.00
C GLY A 30 18.30 -19.54 -11.88
N ALA A 31 18.58 -18.26 -12.07
CA ALA A 31 19.69 -17.51 -11.47
C ALA A 31 19.56 -16.04 -11.93
N GLY A 32 19.18 -15.15 -11.01
CA GLY A 32 19.21 -13.69 -11.17
C GLY A 32 18.57 -13.17 -12.46
N SER A 33 17.26 -12.96 -12.46
CA SER A 33 16.61 -12.15 -13.51
C SER A 33 17.40 -10.86 -13.65
N ASP A 34 17.89 -10.54 -14.85
CA ASP A 34 18.61 -9.28 -15.04
C ASP A 34 17.76 -8.10 -14.53
N PRO A 35 18.38 -7.02 -14.01
CA PRO A 35 17.65 -5.82 -13.64
C PRO A 35 16.78 -5.35 -14.80
N LEU A 36 15.53 -5.00 -14.50
CA LEU A 36 14.60 -4.48 -15.51
C LEU A 36 15.17 -3.21 -16.15
N SER A 37 14.81 -2.94 -17.40
CA SER A 37 15.01 -1.60 -17.95
C SER A 37 14.11 -0.58 -17.25
N VAL A 38 14.45 0.70 -17.33
CA VAL A 38 13.64 1.79 -16.74
C VAL A 38 12.17 1.77 -17.19
N PRO A 39 11.86 1.65 -18.50
CA PRO A 39 10.46 1.58 -18.94
C PRO A 39 9.73 0.34 -18.43
N GLU A 40 10.39 -0.83 -18.41
CA GLU A 40 9.79 -2.07 -17.89
C GLU A 40 9.51 -1.96 -16.40
N TYR A 41 10.44 -1.44 -15.62
CA TYR A 41 10.28 -1.22 -14.19
C TYR A 41 9.12 -0.26 -13.89
N ARG A 42 9.04 0.87 -14.59
CA ARG A 42 7.91 1.82 -14.43
C ARG A 42 6.57 1.19 -14.77
N THR A 43 6.53 0.39 -15.84
CA THR A 43 5.31 -0.32 -16.26
C THR A 43 4.90 -1.35 -15.21
N LEU A 44 5.84 -2.15 -14.71
CA LEU A 44 5.62 -3.12 -13.65
C LEU A 44 5.08 -2.45 -12.38
N LEU A 45 5.74 -1.37 -11.92
CA LEU A 45 5.29 -0.64 -10.74
C LEU A 45 3.87 -0.10 -10.92
N LYS A 46 3.55 0.48 -12.09
CA LYS A 46 2.21 0.96 -12.40
C LYS A 46 1.18 -0.19 -12.34
N THR A 47 1.49 -1.34 -12.92
CA THR A 47 0.59 -2.50 -12.91
C THR A 47 0.37 -3.06 -11.50
N GLU A 48 1.43 -3.21 -10.70
CA GLU A 48 1.30 -3.74 -9.33
C GLU A 48 0.57 -2.78 -8.40
N CYS A 49 0.79 -1.49 -8.58
CA CYS A 49 0.02 -0.41 -7.99
C CYS A 49 -1.47 -0.57 -8.33
N GLU A 50 -1.86 -0.53 -9.60
CA GLU A 50 -3.27 -0.72 -10.04
C GLU A 50 -3.90 -2.04 -9.53
N LYS A 51 -3.11 -3.10 -9.39
CA LYS A 51 -3.56 -4.39 -8.84
C LYS A 51 -3.80 -4.31 -7.33
N SER A 52 -2.84 -3.78 -6.57
CA SER A 52 -2.93 -3.60 -5.11
C SER A 52 -4.13 -2.76 -4.72
N GLU A 53 -4.38 -1.75 -5.53
CA GLU A 53 -5.48 -0.82 -5.44
C GLU A 53 -6.86 -1.48 -5.62
N ARG A 54 -6.99 -2.39 -6.59
CA ARG A 54 -8.21 -3.19 -6.76
C ARG A 54 -8.41 -4.17 -5.61
N GLU A 55 -7.33 -4.83 -5.16
CA GLU A 55 -7.38 -5.77 -4.04
C GLU A 55 -7.76 -5.06 -2.73
N ALA A 56 -7.20 -3.87 -2.48
CA ALA A 56 -7.56 -3.06 -1.31
C ALA A 56 -9.03 -2.66 -1.34
N ARG A 57 -9.55 -2.20 -2.50
CA ARG A 57 -10.99 -1.91 -2.65
C ARG A 57 -11.88 -3.12 -2.41
N ALA A 58 -11.41 -4.32 -2.76
CA ALA A 58 -12.18 -5.54 -2.58
C ALA A 58 -12.31 -5.97 -1.11
N LEU A 59 -11.46 -5.46 -0.20
CA LEU A 59 -11.62 -5.64 1.24
C LEU A 59 -12.88 -4.94 1.78
N GLY A 60 -13.37 -3.91 1.09
CA GLY A 60 -14.59 -3.19 1.48
C GLY A 60 -14.39 -2.27 2.69
N GLU A 61 -15.41 -2.20 3.54
CA GLU A 61 -15.41 -1.45 4.80
C GLU A 61 -15.62 -2.43 5.97
N PRO A 62 -15.19 -2.08 7.20
CA PRO A 62 -15.51 -2.88 8.39
C PRO A 62 -17.01 -3.14 8.51
N GLU A 63 -17.40 -4.39 8.84
CA GLU A 63 -18.82 -4.78 8.96
C GLU A 63 -19.55 -4.02 10.08
N ALA A 64 -18.81 -3.55 11.08
CA ALA A 64 -19.31 -2.77 12.20
C ALA A 64 -18.30 -1.71 12.66
N ALA A 65 -18.79 -0.68 13.34
CA ALA A 65 -17.96 0.36 13.95
C ALA A 65 -17.48 -0.01 15.37
N THR A 66 -17.32 -1.31 15.67
CA THR A 66 -16.77 -1.76 16.95
C THR A 66 -15.25 -1.83 16.87
N PRO A 67 -14.51 -1.65 17.98
CA PRO A 67 -13.05 -1.78 17.98
C PRO A 67 -12.57 -3.11 17.37
N GLU A 68 -13.26 -4.22 17.64
CA GLU A 68 -12.91 -5.54 17.13
C GLU A 68 -13.10 -5.64 15.61
N ALA A 69 -14.24 -5.20 15.08
CA ALA A 69 -14.50 -5.23 13.64
C ALA A 69 -13.55 -4.31 12.87
N ILE A 70 -13.18 -3.17 13.48
CA ILE A 70 -12.17 -2.27 12.93
C ILE A 70 -10.79 -2.95 12.99
N ALA A 71 -10.42 -3.58 14.11
CA ALA A 71 -9.15 -4.30 14.24
C ALA A 71 -9.01 -5.41 13.21
N ASP A 72 -10.04 -6.23 13.02
CA ASP A 72 -10.04 -7.32 12.04
C ASP A 72 -9.90 -6.80 10.61
N TYR A 73 -10.58 -5.70 10.27
CA TYR A 73 -10.38 -5.03 8.98
C TYR A 73 -8.93 -4.53 8.80
N PHE A 74 -8.32 -3.92 9.82
CA PHE A 74 -6.93 -3.47 9.74
C PHE A 74 -5.94 -4.64 9.64
N ASP A 75 -6.26 -5.80 10.24
CA ASP A 75 -5.50 -7.04 10.10
C ASP A 75 -5.50 -7.53 8.65
N GLU A 76 -6.67 -7.52 7.99
CA GLU A 76 -6.79 -7.86 6.56
C GLU A 76 -6.00 -6.90 5.66
N VAL A 77 -6.04 -5.60 5.97
CA VAL A 77 -5.23 -4.57 5.27
C VAL A 77 -3.74 -4.81 5.48
N ALA A 78 -3.30 -5.15 6.69
CA ALA A 78 -1.90 -5.47 6.98
C ALA A 78 -1.45 -6.71 6.21
N ASP A 79 -2.27 -7.76 6.16
CA ASP A 79 -1.97 -8.98 5.43
C ASP A 79 -1.90 -8.78 3.91
N LEU A 80 -2.81 -7.96 3.35
CA LEU A 80 -2.69 -7.53 1.95
C LEU A 80 -1.38 -6.79 1.72
N THR A 81 -1.05 -5.82 2.60
CA THR A 81 0.17 -5.01 2.50
C THR A 81 1.42 -5.86 2.55
N ARG A 82 1.49 -6.87 3.43
CA ARG A 82 2.60 -7.83 3.52
C ARG A 82 2.79 -8.63 2.24
N ARG A 83 1.70 -9.11 1.62
CA ARG A 83 1.79 -9.82 0.34
C ARG A 83 2.36 -8.92 -0.75
N LYS A 84 1.87 -7.68 -0.85
CA LYS A 84 2.36 -6.69 -1.82
C LYS A 84 3.80 -6.27 -1.59
N GLN A 85 4.18 -6.10 -0.32
CA GLN A 85 5.56 -5.82 0.06
C GLN A 85 6.50 -6.94 -0.39
N LYS A 86 6.10 -8.21 -0.21
CA LYS A 86 6.87 -9.35 -0.69
C LYS A 86 6.98 -9.42 -2.22
N GLU A 87 5.89 -9.11 -2.93
CA GLU A 87 5.90 -8.99 -4.40
C GLU A 87 6.88 -7.88 -4.85
N PHE A 88 6.86 -6.72 -4.18
CA PHE A 88 7.75 -5.59 -4.46
C PHE A 88 9.22 -5.90 -4.17
N GLU A 89 9.55 -6.51 -3.03
CA GLU A 89 10.91 -6.93 -2.66
C GLU A 89 11.52 -7.96 -3.62
N ALA A 90 10.69 -8.69 -4.37
CA ALA A 90 11.16 -9.64 -5.37
C ALA A 90 11.53 -8.96 -6.70
N VAL A 91 11.19 -7.68 -6.89
CA VAL A 91 11.49 -6.93 -8.12
C VAL A 91 12.94 -6.46 -8.11
N GLN A 92 13.66 -6.67 -9.21
CA GLN A 92 14.99 -6.11 -9.38
C GLN A 92 14.92 -4.76 -10.10
N PRO A 93 15.18 -3.63 -9.41
CA PRO A 93 15.08 -2.32 -10.02
C PRO A 93 16.26 -2.06 -10.97
N PRO A 94 16.08 -1.19 -11.99
CA PRO A 94 17.19 -0.61 -12.73
C PRO A 94 18.17 0.07 -11.76
N ALA A 95 19.47 0.05 -12.08
CA ALA A 95 20.51 0.55 -11.18
C ALA A 95 20.25 1.98 -10.66
N GLU A 96 19.71 2.88 -11.49
CA GLU A 96 19.39 4.27 -11.12
C GLU A 96 18.27 4.42 -10.08
N PHE A 97 17.42 3.39 -9.94
CA PHE A 97 16.33 3.36 -8.95
C PHE A 97 16.63 2.46 -7.75
N GLY A 98 17.81 1.84 -7.67
CA GLY A 98 18.15 0.90 -6.60
C GLY A 98 18.00 1.48 -5.18
N ASP A 99 18.46 2.71 -4.96
CA ASP A 99 18.32 3.38 -3.65
C ASP A 99 16.84 3.67 -3.31
N ARG A 100 16.09 4.19 -4.29
CA ARG A 100 14.66 4.51 -4.16
C ARG A 100 13.81 3.28 -3.90
N HIS A 101 14.14 2.17 -4.57
CA HIS A 101 13.49 0.89 -4.36
C HIS A 101 13.69 0.40 -2.92
N ARG A 102 14.94 0.35 -2.44
CA ARG A 102 15.24 -0.03 -1.04
C ARG A 102 14.59 0.89 -0.02
N GLU A 103 14.52 2.19 -0.31
CA GLU A 103 13.80 3.13 0.56
C GLU A 103 12.30 2.84 0.57
N GLY A 104 11.71 2.56 -0.59
CA GLY A 104 10.33 2.09 -0.73
C GLY A 104 10.07 0.83 0.09
N GLU A 105 10.97 -0.17 0.04
CA GLU A 105 10.84 -1.38 0.85
C GLU A 105 10.85 -1.08 2.35
N ARG A 106 11.76 -0.19 2.79
CA ARG A 106 11.84 0.22 4.20
C ARG A 106 10.56 0.91 4.63
N LEU A 107 9.99 1.78 3.81
CA LEU A 107 8.72 2.44 4.08
C LEU A 107 7.56 1.45 4.12
N GLY A 108 7.52 0.47 3.21
CA GLY A 108 6.50 -0.58 3.21
C GLY A 108 6.52 -1.40 4.50
N ARG A 109 7.70 -1.84 4.95
CA ARG A 109 7.88 -2.49 6.26
C ARG A 109 7.43 -1.61 7.42
N GLN A 110 7.78 -0.32 7.41
CA GLN A 110 7.34 0.63 8.42
C GLN A 110 5.82 0.80 8.45
N VAL A 111 5.14 0.78 7.29
CA VAL A 111 3.67 0.85 7.22
C VAL A 111 3.06 -0.42 7.80
N ILE A 112 3.60 -1.60 7.48
CA ILE A 112 3.15 -2.88 8.07
C ILE A 112 3.28 -2.84 9.61
N ASP A 113 4.44 -2.42 10.13
CA ASP A 113 4.65 -2.30 11.58
C ASP A 113 3.66 -1.33 12.24
N LEU A 114 3.28 -0.25 11.54
CA LEU A 114 2.28 0.70 12.02
C LEU A 114 0.88 0.11 12.00
N LEU A 115 0.53 -0.67 10.98
CA LEU A 115 -0.75 -1.38 10.90
C LEU A 115 -0.87 -2.43 12.02
N ASP A 116 0.18 -3.19 12.28
CA ASP A 116 0.22 -4.17 13.36
C ASP A 116 0.01 -3.50 14.74
N GLN A 117 0.64 -2.34 14.96
CA GLN A 117 0.42 -1.53 16.16
C GLN A 117 -1.03 -1.02 16.26
N VAL A 118 -1.70 -0.70 15.14
CA VAL A 118 -3.13 -0.32 15.14
C VAL A 118 -3.97 -1.50 15.60
N VAL A 119 -3.73 -2.68 15.05
CA VAL A 119 -4.48 -3.91 15.37
C VAL A 119 -4.33 -4.28 16.84
N GLU A 120 -3.09 -4.27 17.36
CA GLU A 120 -2.81 -4.52 18.77
C GLU A 120 -3.51 -3.47 19.66
N ALA A 121 -3.35 -2.19 19.35
CA ALA A 121 -3.97 -1.12 20.13
C ALA A 121 -5.50 -1.18 20.12
N LEU A 122 -6.15 -1.46 18.99
CA LEU A 122 -7.61 -1.59 18.93
C LEU A 122 -8.15 -2.81 19.69
N ARG A 123 -7.34 -3.87 19.82
CA ARG A 123 -7.69 -5.08 20.59
C ARG A 123 -7.52 -4.87 22.10
N GLU A 124 -6.60 -3.99 22.52
CA GLU A 124 -6.33 -3.69 23.94
C GLU A 124 -7.05 -2.44 24.47
N ASP A 125 -7.29 -1.46 23.62
CA ASP A 125 -7.84 -0.14 23.94
C ASP A 125 -9.21 0.05 23.29
N THR A 126 -10.17 0.57 24.07
CA THR A 126 -11.54 0.74 23.60
C THR A 126 -11.81 2.09 22.93
N ASP A 127 -10.78 2.94 22.79
CA ASP A 127 -10.91 4.26 22.13
C ASP A 127 -10.20 4.29 20.76
N PRO A 128 -10.91 3.89 19.68
CA PRO A 128 -10.40 4.00 18.32
C PRO A 128 -9.94 5.41 17.94
N GLU A 129 -10.54 6.47 18.48
CA GLU A 129 -10.15 7.83 18.11
C GLU A 129 -8.73 8.15 18.54
N ARG A 130 -8.39 7.76 19.76
CA ARG A 130 -7.05 7.93 20.31
C ARG A 130 -6.02 7.15 19.48
N VAL A 131 -6.34 5.91 19.14
CA VAL A 131 -5.48 5.04 18.32
C VAL A 131 -5.24 5.69 16.95
N PHE A 132 -6.31 6.07 16.23
CA PHE A 132 -6.18 6.66 14.90
C PHE A 132 -5.47 8.00 14.90
N SER A 133 -5.72 8.87 15.88
CA SER A 133 -5.07 10.17 15.98
C SER A 133 -3.55 10.03 16.13
N ALA A 134 -3.08 9.10 16.97
CA ALA A 134 -1.65 8.86 17.17
C ALA A 134 -0.95 8.31 15.91
N LEU A 135 -1.66 7.49 15.13
CA LEU A 135 -1.09 6.78 13.97
C LEU A 135 -1.14 7.59 12.68
N THR A 136 -2.17 8.40 12.49
CA THR A 136 -2.39 9.21 11.27
C THR A 136 -1.18 10.07 10.93
N ALA A 137 -0.56 10.72 11.92
CA ALA A 137 0.61 11.56 11.68
C ALA A 137 1.83 10.75 11.19
N ARG A 138 2.03 9.54 11.73
CA ARG A 138 3.13 8.65 11.36
C ARG A 138 2.91 8.07 9.96
N LEU A 139 1.71 7.56 9.69
CA LEU A 139 1.32 7.07 8.37
C LEU A 139 1.45 8.16 7.32
N ASN A 140 0.91 9.36 7.54
CA ASN A 140 1.04 10.48 6.60
C ASN A 140 2.48 10.88 6.32
N THR A 141 3.39 10.71 7.28
CA THR A 141 4.81 10.98 7.06
C THR A 141 5.41 9.94 6.13
N ALA A 142 5.11 8.66 6.33
CA ALA A 142 5.55 7.58 5.44
C ALA A 142 4.95 7.74 4.03
N LEU A 143 3.65 8.03 3.93
CA LEU A 143 2.93 8.20 2.65
C LEU A 143 3.46 9.40 1.85
N ARG A 144 3.77 10.54 2.50
CA ARG A 144 4.41 11.67 1.81
C ARG A 144 5.74 11.27 1.19
N ARG A 145 6.60 10.59 1.96
CA ARG A 145 7.90 10.15 1.45
C ARG A 145 7.75 9.12 0.33
N ASN A 146 6.79 8.21 0.44
CA ASN A 146 6.45 7.28 -0.62
C ASN A 146 6.03 8.00 -1.92
N ASN A 147 5.16 9.01 -1.80
CA ASN A 147 4.70 9.79 -2.96
C ASN A 147 5.85 10.55 -3.64
N GLU A 148 6.80 11.08 -2.87
CA GLU A 148 8.03 11.69 -3.40
C GLU A 148 8.85 10.66 -4.18
N ILE A 149 9.04 9.44 -3.65
CA ILE A 149 9.74 8.35 -4.36
C ILE A 149 9.03 8.00 -5.66
N VAL A 150 7.70 7.89 -5.64
CA VAL A 150 6.89 7.63 -6.83
C VAL A 150 7.06 8.70 -7.90
N ASP A 151 7.13 9.98 -7.50
CA ASP A 151 7.46 11.10 -8.39
C ASP A 151 8.87 10.99 -8.98
N GLU A 152 9.86 10.70 -8.14
CA GLU A 152 11.26 10.58 -8.56
C GLU A 152 11.48 9.40 -9.53
N ILE A 153 10.75 8.29 -9.34
CA ILE A 153 10.78 7.15 -10.26
C ILE A 153 10.01 7.48 -11.54
N GLY A 154 8.98 8.33 -11.47
CA GLY A 154 8.16 8.76 -12.60
C GLY A 154 6.95 7.86 -12.87
N VAL A 155 6.22 7.49 -11.81
CA VAL A 155 5.01 6.64 -11.89
C VAL A 155 3.78 7.38 -11.30
N PRO A 156 3.35 8.51 -11.88
CA PRO A 156 2.45 9.48 -11.22
C PRO A 156 1.06 8.96 -10.84
N GLY A 157 0.63 7.82 -11.39
CA GLY A 157 -0.63 7.15 -11.06
C GLY A 157 -0.61 6.39 -9.73
N CYS A 158 0.56 6.24 -9.10
CA CYS A 158 0.75 5.40 -7.92
C CYS A 158 0.91 6.17 -6.62
N LYS A 159 0.39 7.40 -6.57
CA LYS A 159 0.40 8.20 -5.35
C LYS A 159 -0.76 7.79 -4.47
N THR A 160 -0.46 7.69 -3.19
CA THR A 160 -1.47 7.43 -2.15
C THR A 160 -1.96 8.74 -1.57
N ASP A 161 -3.27 8.87 -1.42
CA ASP A 161 -3.86 10.02 -0.73
C ASP A 161 -3.41 10.04 0.73
N LEU A 162 -3.18 11.25 1.25
CA LEU A 162 -2.88 11.40 2.67
C LEU A 162 -4.15 11.23 3.49
N LEU A 163 -4.02 10.59 4.64
CA LEU A 163 -5.08 10.47 5.61
C LEU A 163 -5.47 11.86 6.12
N PRO A 164 -6.77 12.14 6.32
CA PRO A 164 -7.22 13.41 6.86
C PRO A 164 -6.60 13.66 8.24
N THR A 165 -5.92 14.79 8.43
CA THR A 165 -5.44 15.19 9.76
C THR A 165 -6.57 15.90 10.53
N GLY A 166 -6.89 15.45 11.74
CA GLY A 166 -7.79 16.16 12.65
C GLY A 166 -9.28 15.83 12.55
N GLN A 167 -9.66 14.69 11.95
CA GLN A 167 -11.01 14.18 12.14
C GLN A 167 -11.05 13.31 13.41
N THR A 168 -11.93 13.65 14.35
CA THR A 168 -12.34 12.79 15.46
C THR A 168 -13.00 11.53 14.89
N ALA A 169 -12.81 10.37 15.52
CA ALA A 169 -13.43 9.17 14.97
C ALA A 169 -14.97 9.25 15.06
N PRO A 170 -15.69 8.40 14.30
CA PRO A 170 -17.13 8.46 14.30
C PRO A 170 -17.67 7.95 15.63
N SER A 171 -18.32 8.84 16.38
CA SER A 171 -19.21 8.51 17.51
C SER A 171 -20.44 7.72 17.08
#